data_AF-A0A937WPG1-F1
#
_entry.id   AF-A0A937WPG1-F1
#
_cell.length_a   1.000
_cell.length_b   1.000
_cell.length_c   1.000
_cell.angle_alpha   90.00
_cell.angle_beta   90.00
_cell.angle_gamma   90.00
#
_symmetry.space_group_name_H-M   'P 1'
#
loop_
_entity.id
_entity.type
_entity.pdbx_description
1 polymer ?
#
loop_
_entity_poly.entity_id
_entity_poly.type
_entity_poly.pdbx_seq_one_letter_code
_entity_poly.pdbx_strand_id
1 'polypeptide(L)'
;MLNAMFNLKKEDIVLKRLTLQGMIISLLIGAFVVGCETIPPPGVSEFVAEQEDFADYQSWRVSDYSVAYNPILGPAHMGNEPNYARRVYINPIGKQDGDEYTLGTILVKETFTWENGKQKFAEMGGILAMAKRGGDFNPNGGGWEWFMLVPDTSEVIGRGGEEMMDGMCNSCHEQAKAEVGADYVFSHPQEYEAAETDFADYKSWSVIGESSEPHEKLGGAHKAAAGLRRVYKKPILANPDTEAQGYPTGTIIVKEVEQNNAITEITVMVKRGGNFNPEHASWEWFMLEPSTLAIAGRGADLMNGMCNSCHEAAEEPEYGRDYVFKHPNDPFNN
;
A
#
# COMPACT_ATOMS: atom_id res chain seq x y z
N MET A 1 24.57 -68.66 -29.79
CA MET A 1 25.28 -68.58 -28.49
C MET A 1 24.47 -67.61 -27.64
N LEU A 2 23.58 -68.12 -26.77
CA LEU A 2 23.78 -68.29 -25.32
C LEU A 2 24.13 -66.97 -24.62
N ASN A 3 23.49 -66.51 -23.54
CA ASN A 3 22.32 -66.95 -22.78
C ASN A 3 21.93 -65.78 -21.87
N ALA A 4 20.64 -65.62 -21.61
CA ALA A 4 20.12 -64.80 -20.51
C ALA A 4 20.13 -65.60 -19.19
N MET A 5 19.82 -64.91 -18.07
CA MET A 5 18.91 -65.32 -16.97
C MET A 5 19.41 -65.30 -15.50
N PHE A 6 18.52 -64.74 -14.65
CA PHE A 6 18.11 -65.11 -13.26
C PHE A 6 19.10 -64.87 -12.09
N ASN A 7 18.74 -64.65 -10.81
CA ASN A 7 17.50 -64.67 -9.99
C ASN A 7 17.85 -63.99 -8.62
N LEU A 8 17.01 -63.12 -8.03
CA LEU A 8 16.08 -63.31 -6.89
C LEU A 8 16.63 -63.75 -5.49
N LYS A 9 16.12 -63.02 -4.45
CA LYS A 9 15.84 -63.37 -3.02
C LYS A 9 17.00 -63.32 -2.00
N LYS A 10 16.83 -63.06 -0.68
CA LYS A 10 15.82 -62.49 0.26
C LYS A 10 16.39 -62.74 1.70
N GLU A 11 15.97 -61.97 2.73
CA GLU A 11 16.05 -62.26 4.20
C GLU A 11 17.43 -62.02 4.88
N ASP A 12 17.59 -61.55 6.14
CA ASP A 12 16.73 -60.99 7.18
C ASP A 12 17.61 -60.39 8.33
N ILE A 13 17.05 -59.40 9.05
CA ILE A 13 17.14 -59.12 10.51
C ILE A 13 18.52 -59.02 11.19
N VAL A 14 18.88 -57.84 11.75
CA VAL A 14 19.18 -57.64 13.20
C VAL A 14 18.90 -56.19 13.60
N LEU A 15 17.87 -56.02 14.44
CA LEU A 15 17.54 -54.81 15.20
C LEU A 15 18.65 -54.52 16.24
N LYS A 16 19.26 -53.32 16.21
CA LYS A 16 20.07 -52.83 17.34
C LYS A 16 19.45 -51.56 17.93
N ARG A 17 19.08 -51.71 19.20
CA ARG A 17 18.61 -50.75 20.20
C ARG A 17 19.25 -49.35 20.03
N LEU A 18 18.42 -48.33 19.79
CA LEU A 18 18.77 -46.95 20.12
C LEU A 18 18.27 -46.65 21.53
N THR A 19 19.22 -46.39 22.42
CA THR A 19 19.03 -45.88 23.77
C THR A 19 18.50 -44.44 23.73
N LEU A 20 17.38 -44.26 24.43
CA LEU A 20 16.71 -43.02 24.76
C LEU A 20 17.64 -42.14 25.62
N GLN A 21 18.10 -41.00 25.09
CA GLN A 21 18.67 -39.91 25.88
C GLN A 21 17.72 -38.72 25.84
N GLY A 22 17.31 -38.30 27.03
CA GLY A 22 16.25 -37.32 27.27
C GLY A 22 16.57 -35.95 26.71
N MET A 23 15.62 -35.41 25.95
CA MET A 23 15.55 -34.00 25.61
C MET A 23 14.62 -33.33 26.62
N ILE A 24 15.21 -32.58 27.55
CA ILE A 24 14.48 -31.67 28.43
C ILE A 24 14.07 -30.48 27.56
N ILE A 25 12.81 -30.48 27.09
CA ILE A 25 12.18 -29.33 26.46
C ILE A 25 11.84 -28.35 27.60
N SER A 26 12.66 -27.31 27.75
CA SER A 26 12.30 -26.15 28.55
C SER A 26 11.21 -25.38 27.81
N LEU A 27 9.98 -25.49 28.30
CA LEU A 27 8.82 -24.75 27.85
C LEU A 27 8.94 -23.31 28.39
N LEU A 28 9.61 -22.44 27.65
CA LEU A 28 9.55 -20.99 27.85
C LEU A 28 8.21 -20.50 27.30
N ILE A 29 7.20 -20.44 28.17
CA ILE A 29 5.97 -19.71 27.94
C ILE A 29 6.32 -18.22 28.02
N GLY A 30 6.65 -17.63 26.87
CA GLY A 30 6.63 -16.19 26.72
C GLY A 30 5.18 -15.73 26.83
N ALA A 31 4.84 -15.06 27.93
CA ALA A 31 3.60 -14.31 28.02
C ALA A 31 3.68 -13.17 27.01
N PHE A 32 3.12 -13.38 25.82
CA PHE A 32 2.70 -12.27 24.98
C PHE A 32 1.59 -11.57 25.75
N VAL A 33 1.88 -10.39 26.27
CA VAL A 33 0.85 -9.45 26.71
C VAL A 33 0.16 -9.00 25.44
N VAL A 34 -0.88 -9.73 25.05
CA VAL A 34 -1.85 -9.21 24.09
C VAL A 34 -2.46 -7.99 24.77
N GLY A 35 -2.18 -6.81 24.20
CA GLY A 35 -2.83 -5.56 24.61
C GLY A 35 -4.33 -5.80 24.67
N CYS A 36 -4.90 -5.66 25.86
CA CYS A 36 -6.32 -5.88 26.08
C CYS A 36 -7.06 -4.84 25.24
N GLU A 37 -7.86 -5.27 24.26
CA GLU A 37 -8.72 -4.39 23.48
C GLU A 37 -9.71 -3.67 24.42
N THR A 38 -9.46 -2.40 24.74
CA THR A 38 -10.31 -1.62 25.64
C THR A 38 -11.50 -1.05 24.85
N ILE A 39 -12.50 -1.88 24.58
CA ILE A 39 -13.82 -1.37 24.22
C ILE A 39 -14.34 -0.57 25.44
N PRO A 40 -14.74 0.70 25.28
CA PRO A 40 -15.33 1.46 26.37
C PRO A 40 -16.53 0.69 26.94
N PRO A 41 -16.63 0.52 28.28
CA PRO A 41 -17.79 -0.12 28.89
C PRO A 41 -19.11 0.50 28.43
N PRO A 42 -20.22 -0.27 28.37
CA PRO A 42 -21.53 0.31 28.10
C PRO A 42 -21.86 1.42 29.09
N GLY A 43 -22.14 2.62 28.60
CA GLY A 43 -22.48 3.80 29.42
C GLY A 43 -21.34 4.79 29.67
N VAL A 44 -20.14 4.55 29.13
CA VAL A 44 -19.10 5.59 29.11
C VAL A 44 -19.34 6.54 27.93
N SER A 45 -19.45 7.83 28.22
CA SER A 45 -19.65 8.86 27.20
C SER A 45 -18.34 9.34 26.55
N GLU A 46 -17.19 8.96 27.11
CA GLU A 46 -15.88 9.50 26.76
C GLU A 46 -14.79 8.42 26.69
N PHE A 47 -13.88 8.54 25.75
CA PHE A 47 -12.66 7.74 25.60
C PHE A 47 -11.44 8.68 25.53
N VAL A 48 -10.57 8.63 26.53
CA VAL A 48 -9.34 9.44 26.55
C VAL A 48 -8.19 8.55 26.09
N ALA A 49 -7.66 8.80 24.90
CA ALA A 49 -6.49 8.08 24.42
C ALA A 49 -5.25 8.48 25.22
N GLU A 50 -4.50 7.47 25.64
CA GLU A 50 -3.19 7.56 26.29
C GLU A 50 -2.09 7.08 25.33
N GLN A 51 -0.83 7.29 25.72
CA GLN A 51 0.32 6.93 24.89
C GLN A 51 0.31 5.45 24.49
N GLU A 52 -0.04 4.57 25.43
CA GLU A 52 -0.09 3.13 25.23
C GLU A 52 -1.15 2.70 24.20
N ASP A 53 -2.19 3.51 23.97
CA ASP A 53 -3.22 3.20 22.97
C ASP A 53 -2.71 3.35 21.53
N PHE A 54 -1.54 3.99 21.32
CA PHE A 54 -0.86 4.07 20.04
C PHE A 54 0.21 2.99 19.86
N ALA A 55 0.50 2.21 20.91
CA ALA A 55 1.51 1.16 20.83
C ALA A 55 1.13 0.13 19.76
N ASP A 56 2.14 -0.34 19.03
CA ASP A 56 1.99 -1.37 18.00
C ASP A 56 0.96 -1.04 16.90
N TYR A 57 0.65 0.23 16.64
CA TYR A 57 -0.33 0.64 15.62
C TYR A 57 -0.03 0.09 14.21
N GLN A 58 1.23 -0.21 13.92
CA GLN A 58 1.65 -0.82 12.66
C GLN A 58 1.11 -2.25 12.47
N SER A 59 0.63 -2.90 13.54
CA SER A 59 -0.08 -4.17 13.49
C SER A 59 -1.58 -4.03 13.16
N TRP A 60 -2.10 -2.80 13.22
CA TRP A 60 -3.50 -2.52 12.93
C TRP A 60 -3.80 -2.62 11.43
N ARG A 61 -5.09 -2.61 11.11
CA ARG A 61 -5.53 -2.59 9.71
C ARG A 61 -5.10 -1.28 9.05
N VAL A 62 -4.43 -1.38 7.90
CA VAL A 62 -4.23 -0.23 7.01
C VAL A 62 -5.56 0.12 6.35
N SER A 63 -6.00 1.35 6.54
CA SER A 63 -7.18 1.93 5.90
C SER A 63 -6.83 2.66 4.60
N ASP A 64 -5.63 3.23 4.50
CA ASP A 64 -5.16 3.90 3.28
C ASP A 64 -3.64 3.85 3.14
N TYR A 65 -3.17 3.81 1.89
CA TYR A 65 -1.76 3.94 1.53
C TYR A 65 -1.66 4.63 0.18
N SER A 66 -1.20 5.89 0.15
CA SER A 66 -1.25 6.75 -1.03
C SER A 66 0.03 7.56 -1.23
N VAL A 67 0.37 7.84 -2.49
CA VAL A 67 1.49 8.70 -2.92
C VAL A 67 1.05 9.82 -3.86
N ALA A 68 -0.18 9.79 -4.37
CA ALA A 68 -0.70 10.82 -5.26
C ALA A 68 -0.70 12.21 -4.62
N TYR A 69 -0.42 13.23 -5.44
CA TYR A 69 -0.73 14.62 -5.10
C TYR A 69 -2.19 14.72 -4.67
N ASN A 70 -2.45 15.34 -3.52
CA ASN A 70 -3.81 15.55 -3.05
C ASN A 70 -4.07 17.07 -2.94
N PRO A 71 -4.87 17.66 -3.85
CA PRO A 71 -5.10 19.11 -3.88
C PRO A 71 -5.80 19.63 -2.62
N ILE A 72 -6.58 18.78 -1.94
CA ILE A 72 -7.28 19.14 -0.70
C ILE A 72 -6.28 19.36 0.43
N LEU A 73 -5.21 18.56 0.47
CA LEU A 73 -4.18 18.69 1.51
C LEU A 73 -3.30 19.94 1.33
N GLY A 74 -3.13 20.43 0.11
CA GLY A 74 -2.18 21.50 -0.18
C GLY A 74 -0.77 21.14 0.37
N PRO A 75 -0.11 22.00 1.16
CA PRO A 75 1.17 21.69 1.79
C PRO A 75 1.05 20.79 3.03
N ALA A 76 -0.14 20.59 3.60
CA ALA A 76 -0.31 19.80 4.80
C ALA A 76 0.03 18.32 4.53
N HIS A 77 0.63 17.65 5.51
CA HIS A 77 0.99 16.23 5.43
C HIS A 77 1.76 15.86 4.16
N MET A 78 2.61 16.76 3.67
CA MET A 78 3.38 16.57 2.44
C MET A 78 2.50 16.31 1.21
N GLY A 79 1.28 16.86 1.19
CA GLY A 79 0.29 16.64 0.12
C GLY A 79 0.72 17.14 -1.27
N ASN A 80 1.66 18.09 -1.30
CA ASN A 80 2.29 18.64 -2.51
C ASN A 80 3.65 18.00 -2.85
N GLU A 81 4.14 17.08 -2.02
CA GLU A 81 5.46 16.46 -2.21
C GLU A 81 5.31 15.06 -2.86
N PRO A 82 5.69 14.89 -4.13
CA PRO A 82 5.43 13.66 -4.88
C PRO A 82 6.23 12.46 -4.39
N ASN A 83 7.25 12.67 -3.55
CA ASN A 83 8.11 11.60 -3.02
C ASN A 83 7.70 11.13 -1.61
N TYR A 84 6.63 11.69 -1.05
CA TYR A 84 6.10 11.27 0.24
C TYR A 84 4.87 10.39 0.07
N ALA A 85 4.90 9.26 0.78
CA ALA A 85 3.74 8.42 1.00
C ALA A 85 3.01 8.83 2.27
N ARG A 86 1.71 8.56 2.28
CA ARG A 86 0.82 8.67 3.43
C ARG A 86 0.22 7.32 3.68
N ARG A 87 0.26 6.86 4.93
CA ARG A 87 -0.36 5.59 5.33
C ARG A 87 -1.20 5.81 6.56
N VAL A 88 -2.42 5.30 6.56
CA VAL A 88 -3.37 5.46 7.66
C VAL A 88 -3.75 4.10 8.20
N TYR A 89 -3.57 3.91 9.49
CA TYR A 89 -3.93 2.73 10.26
C TYR A 89 -5.17 3.03 11.08
N ILE A 90 -6.05 2.05 11.23
CA ILE A 90 -7.23 2.15 12.10
C ILE A 90 -7.23 1.00 13.10
N ASN A 91 -7.39 1.33 14.39
CA ASN A 91 -7.37 0.33 15.46
C ASN A 91 -8.48 -0.73 15.29
N PRO A 92 -8.35 -1.92 15.92
CA PRO A 92 -9.27 -3.04 15.69
C PRO A 92 -10.75 -2.74 15.96
N ILE A 93 -11.04 -1.88 16.94
CA ILE A 93 -12.40 -1.48 17.29
C ILE A 93 -12.93 -0.34 16.42
N GLY A 94 -12.05 0.33 15.68
CA GLY A 94 -12.36 1.48 14.87
C GLY A 94 -13.23 1.11 13.68
N LYS A 95 -14.45 1.65 13.67
CA LYS A 95 -15.40 1.49 12.57
C LYS A 95 -16.24 2.74 12.39
N GLN A 96 -16.62 2.98 11.16
CA GLN A 96 -17.66 3.93 10.82
C GLN A 96 -19.03 3.26 10.99
N ASP A 97 -19.97 3.95 11.63
CA ASP A 97 -21.37 3.56 11.80
C ASP A 97 -22.26 4.71 11.28
N GLY A 98 -22.77 4.55 10.06
CA GLY A 98 -23.41 5.64 9.33
C GLY A 98 -22.41 6.75 8.99
N ASP A 99 -22.69 7.97 9.40
CA ASP A 99 -21.88 9.16 9.12
C ASP A 99 -20.88 9.48 10.25
N GLU A 100 -20.78 8.63 11.28
CA GLU A 100 -19.90 8.84 12.44
C GLU A 100 -18.97 7.66 12.68
N TYR A 101 -17.80 7.91 13.28
CA TYR A 101 -16.95 6.85 13.82
C TYR A 101 -17.33 6.52 15.26
N THR A 102 -17.20 5.25 15.62
CA THR A 102 -17.49 4.82 16.99
C THR A 102 -16.50 5.38 18.00
N LEU A 103 -16.98 5.67 19.21
CA LEU A 103 -16.16 6.02 20.37
C LEU A 103 -14.98 5.04 20.52
N GLY A 104 -13.77 5.55 20.76
CA GLY A 104 -12.55 4.74 20.85
C GLY A 104 -11.90 4.41 19.50
N THR A 105 -12.46 4.85 18.38
CA THR A 105 -11.75 4.78 17.09
C THR A 105 -10.46 5.59 17.19
N ILE A 106 -9.35 4.98 16.82
CA ILE A 106 -8.06 5.65 16.67
C ILE A 106 -7.57 5.45 15.24
N LEU A 107 -7.19 6.56 14.61
CA LEU A 107 -6.50 6.59 13.33
C LEU A 107 -5.08 7.08 13.55
N VAL A 108 -4.08 6.33 13.10
CA VAL A 108 -2.68 6.76 13.09
C VAL A 108 -2.24 6.94 11.64
N LYS A 109 -1.69 8.10 11.32
CA LYS A 109 -1.19 8.47 10.00
C LYS A 109 0.31 8.62 10.03
N GLU A 110 0.98 7.83 9.21
CA GLU A 110 2.38 8.02 8.85
C GLU A 110 2.49 8.92 7.60
N THR A 111 3.43 9.85 7.62
CA THR A 111 3.87 10.62 6.44
C THR A 111 5.37 10.43 6.29
N PHE A 112 5.79 9.72 5.26
CA PHE A 112 7.17 9.27 5.13
C PHE A 112 7.64 9.21 3.67
N THR A 113 8.95 9.19 3.49
CA THR A 113 9.62 8.86 2.24
C THR A 113 10.56 7.67 2.46
N TRP A 114 11.29 7.27 1.43
CA TRP A 114 12.26 6.19 1.50
C TRP A 114 13.67 6.70 1.26
N GLU A 115 14.59 6.32 2.15
CA GLU A 115 16.01 6.60 2.02
C GLU A 115 16.80 5.31 2.26
N ASN A 116 17.55 4.85 1.25
CA ASN A 116 18.33 3.62 1.31
C ASN A 116 17.52 2.38 1.74
N GLY A 117 16.29 2.26 1.23
CA GLY A 117 15.38 1.15 1.55
C GLY A 117 14.74 1.22 2.95
N LYS A 118 14.94 2.30 3.69
CA LYS A 118 14.32 2.52 5.02
C LYS A 118 13.33 3.66 4.97
N GLN A 119 12.25 3.53 5.74
CA GLN A 119 11.31 4.63 5.92
C GLN A 119 11.99 5.80 6.64
N LYS A 120 11.72 7.00 6.15
CA LYS A 120 12.13 8.27 6.75
C LYS A 120 10.89 9.12 6.94
N PHE A 121 10.48 9.30 8.18
CA PHE A 121 9.33 10.14 8.52
C PHE A 121 9.61 11.62 8.24
N ALA A 122 8.56 12.36 7.90
CA ALA A 122 8.61 13.81 7.83
C ALA A 122 9.03 14.41 9.19
N GLU A 123 9.90 15.42 9.17
CA GLU A 123 10.49 16.05 10.37
C GLU A 123 9.43 16.65 11.30
N MET A 124 8.34 17.19 10.74
CA MET A 124 7.13 17.55 11.48
C MET A 124 5.91 16.87 10.85
N GLY A 125 5.09 16.22 11.67
CA GLY A 125 3.91 15.48 11.20
C GLY A 125 4.24 14.13 10.54
N GLY A 126 5.40 13.56 10.84
CA GLY A 126 5.78 12.22 10.42
C GLY A 126 4.86 11.13 10.94
N ILE A 127 4.43 11.24 12.20
CA ILE A 127 3.35 10.44 12.78
C ILE A 127 2.34 11.37 13.44
N LEU A 128 1.10 11.31 12.97
CA LEU A 128 -0.04 12.03 13.51
C LEU A 128 -1.11 11.01 13.88
N ALA A 129 -1.96 11.34 14.85
CA ALA A 129 -3.11 10.48 15.15
C ALA A 129 -4.34 11.30 15.49
N MET A 130 -5.50 10.66 15.42
CA MET A 130 -6.76 11.19 15.93
C MET A 130 -7.54 10.10 16.65
N ALA A 131 -8.14 10.44 17.78
CA ALA A 131 -8.95 9.53 18.58
C ALA A 131 -10.36 10.08 18.77
N LYS A 132 -11.38 9.25 18.50
CA LYS A 132 -12.79 9.58 18.72
C LYS A 132 -13.07 9.49 20.21
N ARG A 133 -13.02 10.64 20.87
CA ARG A 133 -13.12 10.79 22.33
C ARG A 133 -14.53 10.94 22.83
N GLY A 134 -15.43 11.60 22.09
CA GLY A 134 -16.83 11.78 22.52
C GLY A 134 -17.00 12.71 23.74
N GLY A 135 -18.13 12.59 24.43
CA GLY A 135 -18.51 13.48 25.55
C GLY A 135 -18.73 14.92 25.09
N ASP A 136 -18.33 15.87 25.93
CA ASP A 136 -18.35 17.31 25.62
C ASP A 136 -17.02 17.81 25.03
N PHE A 137 -16.06 16.91 24.74
CA PHE A 137 -14.78 17.28 24.18
C PHE A 137 -14.92 17.74 22.73
N ASN A 138 -14.23 18.81 22.33
CA ASN A 138 -14.16 19.32 20.96
C ASN A 138 -15.49 19.23 20.18
N PRO A 139 -16.57 19.88 20.65
CA PRO A 139 -17.91 19.72 20.07
C PRO A 139 -17.96 20.18 18.60
N ASN A 140 -17.16 21.20 18.26
CA ASN A 140 -17.00 21.72 16.90
C ASN A 140 -16.05 20.87 16.02
N GLY A 141 -15.41 19.86 16.61
CA GLY A 141 -14.58 18.87 15.93
C GLY A 141 -15.14 17.46 16.06
N GLY A 142 -16.44 17.31 16.32
CA GLY A 142 -17.11 16.00 16.38
C GLY A 142 -16.62 15.09 17.50
N GLY A 143 -16.02 15.62 18.57
CA GLY A 143 -15.46 14.78 19.63
C GLY A 143 -14.13 14.13 19.28
N TRP A 144 -13.43 14.59 18.25
CA TRP A 144 -12.08 14.12 17.92
C TRP A 144 -11.00 14.86 18.71
N GLU A 145 -10.01 14.12 19.19
CA GLU A 145 -8.76 14.65 19.73
C GLU A 145 -7.62 14.37 18.76
N TRP A 146 -6.77 15.37 18.51
CA TRP A 146 -5.64 15.32 17.58
C TRP A 146 -4.33 15.09 18.33
N PHE A 147 -3.41 14.32 17.74
CA PHE A 147 -2.14 13.95 18.36
C PHE A 147 -0.97 14.09 17.37
N MET A 148 0.18 14.49 17.88
CA MET A 148 1.49 14.41 17.24
C MET A 148 2.37 13.48 18.06
N LEU A 149 2.98 12.49 17.41
CA LEU A 149 3.75 11.44 18.06
C LEU A 149 5.21 11.46 17.59
N VAL A 150 6.14 11.05 18.44
CA VAL A 150 7.48 10.69 17.98
C VAL A 150 7.42 9.41 17.13
N PRO A 151 8.38 9.18 16.20
CA PRO A 151 8.37 8.03 15.29
C PRO A 151 8.21 6.64 15.93
N ASP A 152 8.72 6.44 17.14
CA ASP A 152 8.61 5.18 17.87
C ASP A 152 7.42 5.13 18.83
N THR A 153 6.55 6.14 18.81
CA THR A 153 5.37 6.31 19.67
C THR A 153 5.64 6.33 21.18
N SER A 154 6.91 6.52 21.58
CA SER A 154 7.31 6.57 22.99
C SER A 154 6.91 7.87 23.71
N GLU A 155 6.37 8.86 22.98
CA GLU A 155 5.97 10.16 23.51
C GLU A 155 4.88 10.82 22.65
N VAL A 156 3.89 11.42 23.30
CA VAL A 156 2.93 12.36 22.69
C VAL A 156 3.52 13.77 22.80
N ILE A 157 3.99 14.32 21.68
CA ILE A 157 4.64 15.64 21.62
C ILE A 157 3.66 16.80 21.38
N GLY A 158 2.40 16.47 21.05
CA GLY A 158 1.32 17.44 20.98
C GLY A 158 -0.03 16.73 21.03
N ARG A 159 -0.98 17.31 21.76
CA ARG A 159 -2.38 16.83 21.78
C ARG A 159 -3.35 17.99 21.98
N GLY A 160 -4.54 17.90 21.40
CA GLY A 160 -5.58 18.92 21.59
C GLY A 160 -6.84 18.70 20.78
N GLY A 161 -7.85 19.51 21.05
CA GLY A 161 -9.12 19.57 20.31
C GLY A 161 -9.17 20.82 19.43
N GLU A 162 -10.14 21.68 19.71
CA GLU A 162 -10.46 22.88 18.93
C GLU A 162 -9.29 23.85 18.71
N GLU A 163 -8.43 24.02 19.72
CA GLU A 163 -7.31 24.98 19.66
C GLU A 163 -6.00 24.36 19.12
N MET A 164 -6.00 23.08 18.76
CA MET A 164 -4.79 22.42 18.27
C MET A 164 -4.29 23.11 17.00
N MET A 165 -3.05 23.62 17.04
CA MET A 165 -2.43 24.37 15.95
C MET A 165 -3.29 25.55 15.48
N ASP A 166 -3.79 26.37 16.42
CA ASP A 166 -4.67 27.52 16.16
C ASP A 166 -5.96 27.12 15.39
N GLY A 167 -6.46 25.90 15.67
CA GLY A 167 -7.66 25.34 15.05
C GLY A 167 -7.49 24.79 13.64
N MET A 168 -6.26 24.74 13.13
CA MET A 168 -5.97 24.27 11.77
C MET A 168 -6.43 22.82 11.53
N CYS A 169 -6.30 21.93 12.52
CA CYS A 169 -6.74 20.53 12.40
C CYS A 169 -8.25 20.43 12.18
N ASN A 170 -9.05 21.05 13.07
CA ASN A 170 -10.51 21.06 12.96
C ASN A 170 -10.96 21.68 11.63
N SER A 171 -10.46 22.85 11.28
CA SER A 171 -10.90 23.59 10.09
C SER A 171 -10.62 22.82 8.78
N CYS A 172 -9.46 22.15 8.70
CA CYS A 172 -9.15 21.33 7.54
C CYS A 172 -10.02 20.07 7.49
N HIS A 173 -10.11 19.34 8.60
CA HIS A 173 -10.84 18.08 8.65
C HIS A 173 -12.36 18.24 8.57
N GLU A 174 -12.91 19.42 8.88
CA GLU A 174 -14.34 19.72 8.66
C GLU A 174 -14.74 19.55 7.19
N GLN A 175 -13.82 19.78 6.24
CA GLN A 175 -14.05 19.58 4.81
C GLN A 175 -14.40 18.12 4.46
N ALA A 176 -13.93 17.16 5.25
CA ALA A 176 -14.27 15.74 5.06
C ALA A 176 -15.77 15.49 5.20
N LYS A 177 -16.51 16.31 5.97
CA LYS A 177 -17.97 16.21 6.09
C LYS A 177 -18.72 16.61 4.82
N ALA A 178 -18.13 17.48 4.01
CA ALA A 178 -18.83 18.17 2.94
C ALA A 178 -18.59 17.54 1.55
N GLU A 179 -17.46 16.86 1.34
CA GLU A 179 -17.01 16.57 -0.04
C GLU A 179 -16.60 15.11 -0.29
N VAL A 180 -15.85 14.46 0.61
CA VAL A 180 -15.12 13.22 0.30
C VAL A 180 -14.78 12.39 1.55
N GLY A 181 -15.69 12.28 2.53
CA GLY A 181 -15.43 11.58 3.78
C GLY A 181 -16.63 11.56 4.73
N ALA A 182 -16.37 11.31 6.02
CA ALA A 182 -17.37 11.36 7.08
C ALA A 182 -16.72 11.72 8.41
N ASP A 183 -17.44 12.43 9.28
CA ASP A 183 -17.04 12.71 10.66
C ASP A 183 -15.56 13.09 10.84
N TYR A 184 -15.13 14.16 10.15
CA TYR A 184 -13.76 14.69 10.19
C TYR A 184 -12.67 13.73 9.66
N VAL A 185 -13.04 12.61 9.05
CA VAL A 185 -12.11 11.64 8.44
C VAL A 185 -12.37 11.61 6.93
N PHE A 186 -11.32 11.90 6.15
CA PHE A 186 -11.37 11.77 4.68
C PHE A 186 -11.60 10.30 4.27
N SER A 187 -12.16 10.05 3.09
CA SER A 187 -12.41 8.70 2.58
C SER A 187 -11.12 7.88 2.52
N HIS A 188 -11.22 6.64 2.98
CA HIS A 188 -10.15 5.64 2.96
C HIS A 188 -10.72 4.27 2.50
N PRO A 189 -10.04 3.53 1.61
CA PRO A 189 -8.88 3.96 0.85
C PRO A 189 -9.24 5.12 -0.09
N GLN A 190 -8.29 6.04 -0.32
CA GLN A 190 -8.49 7.09 -1.31
C GLN A 190 -8.62 6.47 -2.71
N GLU A 191 -9.39 7.13 -3.57
CA GLU A 191 -9.47 6.80 -4.99
C GLU A 191 -8.68 7.84 -5.80
N TYR A 192 -7.85 7.37 -6.73
CA TYR A 192 -7.06 8.19 -7.64
C TYR A 192 -7.44 7.91 -9.09
N GLU A 193 -8.21 8.82 -9.68
CA GLU A 193 -8.57 8.77 -11.09
C GLU A 193 -7.56 9.55 -11.94
N ALA A 194 -6.69 8.84 -12.64
CA ALA A 194 -5.73 9.48 -13.54
C ALA A 194 -6.43 10.13 -14.75
N ALA A 195 -5.93 11.29 -15.15
CA ALA A 195 -6.27 12.04 -16.35
C ALA A 195 -5.07 12.09 -17.33
N GLU A 196 -5.29 12.54 -18.56
CA GLU A 196 -4.23 12.68 -19.58
C GLU A 196 -3.07 13.56 -19.10
N THR A 197 -3.35 14.56 -18.27
CA THR A 197 -2.34 15.44 -17.66
C THR A 197 -1.37 14.69 -16.75
N ASP A 198 -1.77 13.56 -16.16
CA ASP A 198 -0.90 12.75 -15.31
C ASP A 198 0.16 12.00 -16.11
N PHE A 199 0.01 11.90 -17.44
CA PHE A 199 0.97 11.22 -18.32
C PHE A 199 1.79 12.19 -19.17
N ALA A 200 1.43 13.47 -19.22
CA ALA A 200 1.96 14.44 -20.17
C ALA A 200 3.49 14.57 -20.17
N ASP A 201 4.13 14.34 -19.02
CA ASP A 201 5.56 14.47 -18.80
C ASP A 201 6.27 13.14 -18.55
N TYR A 202 5.67 11.98 -18.90
CA TYR A 202 6.19 10.67 -18.49
C TYR A 202 7.65 10.39 -18.86
N LYS A 203 8.13 11.00 -19.96
CA LYS A 203 9.52 10.89 -20.40
C LYS A 203 10.54 11.55 -19.46
N SER A 204 10.09 12.41 -18.55
CA SER A 204 10.92 13.02 -17.51
C SER A 204 11.05 12.14 -16.26
N TRP A 205 10.26 11.07 -16.16
CA TRP A 205 10.25 10.20 -14.99
C TRP A 205 11.44 9.25 -15.00
N SER A 206 11.65 8.58 -13.86
CA SER A 206 12.67 7.55 -13.74
C SER A 206 12.34 6.33 -14.60
N VAL A 207 13.30 5.93 -15.44
CA VAL A 207 13.25 4.67 -16.20
C VAL A 207 13.61 3.52 -15.25
N ILE A 208 12.64 2.67 -14.94
CA ILE A 208 12.84 1.49 -14.09
C ILE A 208 13.25 0.25 -14.90
N GLY A 209 13.05 0.24 -16.22
CA GLY A 209 13.51 -0.84 -17.09
C GLY A 209 13.65 -0.42 -18.54
N GLU A 210 14.64 -1.00 -19.24
CA GLU A 210 14.86 -0.82 -20.67
C GLU A 210 15.31 -2.15 -21.30
N SER A 211 14.67 -2.60 -22.37
CA SER A 211 15.05 -3.84 -23.06
C SER A 211 14.51 -3.96 -24.48
N SER A 212 15.36 -4.45 -25.39
CA SER A 212 15.00 -4.93 -26.74
C SER A 212 14.85 -6.44 -26.83
N GLU A 213 15.16 -7.19 -25.76
CA GLU A 213 15.22 -8.65 -25.78
C GLU A 213 13.83 -9.29 -25.77
N PRO A 214 13.57 -10.29 -26.63
CA PRO A 214 12.35 -11.08 -26.54
C PRO A 214 12.18 -11.65 -25.13
N HIS A 215 10.97 -11.57 -24.57
CA HIS A 215 10.67 -12.12 -23.26
C HIS A 215 9.58 -13.18 -23.40
N GLU A 216 9.87 -14.40 -22.95
CA GLU A 216 9.00 -15.57 -23.13
C GLU A 216 7.59 -15.38 -22.57
N LYS A 217 7.45 -14.60 -21.48
CA LYS A 217 6.15 -14.31 -20.85
C LYS A 217 5.33 -13.24 -21.55
N LEU A 218 5.91 -12.49 -22.49
CA LEU A 218 5.17 -11.45 -23.22
C LEU A 218 4.30 -12.04 -24.35
N GLY A 219 4.62 -13.26 -24.84
CA GLY A 219 3.92 -13.84 -25.97
C GLY A 219 3.89 -12.87 -27.16
N GLY A 220 2.68 -12.51 -27.62
CA GLY A 220 2.46 -11.47 -28.65
C GLY A 220 2.19 -10.06 -28.11
N ALA A 221 2.06 -9.89 -26.79
CA ALA A 221 1.80 -8.60 -26.16
C ALA A 221 3.04 -7.70 -26.21
N HIS A 222 2.82 -6.38 -26.16
CA HIS A 222 3.87 -5.36 -26.10
C HIS A 222 4.95 -5.50 -27.19
N LYS A 223 4.56 -6.04 -28.35
CA LYS A 223 5.42 -6.24 -29.53
C LYS A 223 6.74 -6.93 -29.19
N ALA A 224 6.66 -7.99 -28.38
CA ALA A 224 7.77 -8.73 -27.79
C ALA A 224 8.91 -9.14 -28.74
N ALA A 225 8.66 -9.24 -30.05
CA ALA A 225 9.61 -9.77 -31.01
C ALA A 225 10.59 -8.74 -31.62
N ALA A 226 10.32 -7.42 -31.56
CA ALA A 226 11.14 -6.44 -32.30
C ALA A 226 10.97 -4.96 -31.87
N GLY A 227 11.00 -4.62 -30.58
CA GLY A 227 10.89 -3.22 -30.14
C GLY A 227 11.67 -2.92 -28.87
N LEU A 228 12.24 -1.72 -28.80
CA LEU A 228 12.85 -1.21 -27.57
C LEU A 228 11.71 -0.81 -26.62
N ARG A 229 11.63 -1.48 -25.48
CA ARG A 229 10.66 -1.17 -24.43
C ARG A 229 11.36 -0.35 -23.35
N ARG A 230 10.76 0.77 -22.96
CA ARG A 230 11.14 1.52 -21.75
C ARG A 230 9.96 1.55 -20.80
N VAL A 231 10.26 1.33 -19.53
CA VAL A 231 9.28 1.36 -18.45
C VAL A 231 9.65 2.48 -17.49
N TYR A 232 8.70 3.36 -17.24
CA TYR A 232 8.81 4.53 -16.38
C TYR A 232 7.90 4.35 -15.17
N LYS A 233 8.29 4.89 -14.02
CA LYS A 233 7.50 4.83 -12.79
C LYS A 233 7.44 6.18 -12.11
N LYS A 234 6.26 6.56 -11.63
CA LYS A 234 6.02 7.76 -10.82
C LYS A 234 5.08 7.45 -9.64
N PRO A 235 5.45 7.86 -8.42
CA PRO A 235 6.80 8.27 -8.02
C PRO A 235 7.76 7.07 -7.98
N ILE A 236 9.05 7.31 -8.19
CA ILE A 236 10.07 6.26 -8.14
C ILE A 236 10.11 5.54 -6.78
N LEU A 237 9.76 6.27 -5.71
CA LEU A 237 9.74 5.75 -4.35
C LEU A 237 8.41 5.08 -3.93
N ALA A 238 7.49 4.84 -4.87
CA ALA A 238 6.30 4.03 -4.58
C ALA A 238 6.73 2.58 -4.28
N ASN A 239 6.68 2.22 -2.99
CA ASN A 239 7.16 0.93 -2.49
C ASN A 239 5.97 -0.01 -2.21
N PRO A 240 5.91 -1.20 -2.84
CA PRO A 240 4.98 -2.25 -2.46
C PRO A 240 5.53 -3.01 -1.25
N ASP A 241 5.68 -2.35 -0.10
CA ASP A 241 6.49 -2.84 1.01
C ASP A 241 5.97 -4.13 1.67
N THR A 242 4.66 -4.39 1.60
CA THR A 242 4.06 -5.67 2.01
C THR A 242 3.22 -6.31 0.91
N GLU A 243 3.06 -7.63 0.97
CA GLU A 243 2.20 -8.38 0.05
C GLU A 243 0.73 -7.98 0.19
N ALA A 244 0.27 -7.69 1.42
CA ALA A 244 -1.12 -7.36 1.69
C ALA A 244 -1.54 -5.99 1.14
N GLN A 245 -0.61 -5.04 1.05
CA GLN A 245 -0.90 -3.66 0.63
C GLN A 245 -0.57 -3.43 -0.84
N GLY A 246 0.49 -4.03 -1.34
CA GLY A 246 1.02 -3.73 -2.67
C GLY A 246 1.46 -2.28 -2.80
N TYR A 247 1.50 -1.77 -4.03
CA TYR A 247 1.86 -0.40 -4.34
C TYR A 247 0.85 0.59 -3.75
N PRO A 248 1.30 1.79 -3.34
CA PRO A 248 0.41 2.83 -2.87
C PRO A 248 -0.50 3.35 -4.00
N THR A 249 -1.73 3.74 -3.64
CA THR A 249 -2.65 4.46 -4.52
C THR A 249 -1.98 5.70 -5.10
N GLY A 250 -2.14 5.91 -6.41
CA GLY A 250 -1.46 6.95 -7.17
C GLY A 250 -0.16 6.51 -7.84
N THR A 251 0.27 5.26 -7.67
CA THR A 251 1.41 4.72 -8.42
C THR A 251 1.04 4.63 -9.90
N ILE A 252 1.88 5.20 -10.77
CA ILE A 252 1.74 5.14 -12.22
C ILE A 252 2.97 4.47 -12.83
N ILE A 253 2.73 3.51 -13.71
CA ILE A 253 3.75 2.87 -14.52
C ILE A 253 3.38 3.03 -15.99
N VAL A 254 4.29 3.63 -16.77
CA VAL A 254 4.14 3.80 -18.22
C VAL A 254 5.14 2.90 -18.92
N LYS A 255 4.68 2.15 -19.91
CA LYS A 255 5.53 1.38 -20.82
C LYS A 255 5.35 1.92 -22.23
N GLU A 256 6.45 2.33 -22.84
CA GLU A 256 6.48 2.69 -24.27
C GLU A 256 7.22 1.62 -25.08
N VAL A 257 6.85 1.48 -26.36
CA VAL A 257 7.55 0.63 -27.32
C VAL A 257 7.98 1.45 -28.53
N GLU A 258 9.28 1.49 -28.78
CA GLU A 258 9.90 2.13 -29.93
C GLU A 258 10.31 1.12 -31.00
N GLN A 259 9.92 1.38 -32.25
CA GLN A 259 10.30 0.59 -33.43
C GLN A 259 10.60 1.54 -34.59
N ASN A 260 11.69 1.30 -35.32
CA ASN A 260 12.10 2.15 -36.45
C ASN A 260 12.14 3.65 -36.11
N ASN A 261 12.67 3.98 -34.91
CA ASN A 261 12.76 5.34 -34.36
C ASN A 261 11.42 6.07 -34.18
N ALA A 262 10.32 5.32 -34.06
CA ALA A 262 9.00 5.86 -33.74
C ALA A 262 8.42 5.13 -32.52
N ILE A 263 7.75 5.87 -31.63
CA ILE A 263 6.94 5.25 -30.58
C ILE A 263 5.69 4.69 -31.24
N THR A 264 5.44 3.41 -31.02
CA THR A 264 4.37 2.67 -31.70
C THR A 264 3.32 2.13 -30.74
N GLU A 265 3.58 2.17 -29.43
CA GLU A 265 2.67 1.72 -28.38
C GLU A 265 3.02 2.43 -27.08
N ILE A 266 2.00 2.87 -26.35
CA ILE A 266 2.13 3.33 -24.97
C ILE A 266 1.00 2.67 -24.17
N THR A 267 1.38 1.90 -23.16
CA THR A 267 0.46 1.27 -22.20
C THR A 267 0.76 1.78 -20.80
N VAL A 268 -0.27 2.01 -20.01
CA VAL A 268 -0.13 2.51 -18.63
C VAL A 268 -0.89 1.62 -17.67
N MET A 269 -0.37 1.47 -16.46
CA MET A 269 -1.14 0.97 -15.32
C MET A 269 -1.08 1.97 -14.16
N VAL A 270 -2.22 2.20 -13.53
CA VAL A 270 -2.38 3.14 -12.40
C VAL A 270 -2.99 2.40 -11.22
N LYS A 271 -2.38 2.51 -10.04
CA LYS A 271 -2.96 2.00 -8.78
C LYS A 271 -4.04 2.98 -8.34
N ARG A 272 -5.30 2.63 -8.56
CA ARG A 272 -6.45 3.53 -8.37
C ARG A 272 -6.96 3.56 -6.93
N GLY A 273 -6.86 2.47 -6.20
CA GLY A 273 -7.43 2.38 -4.84
C GLY A 273 -8.96 2.40 -4.83
N GLY A 274 -9.55 2.86 -3.73
CA GLY A 274 -11.01 2.85 -3.54
C GLY A 274 -11.60 1.43 -3.63
N ASN A 275 -12.78 1.32 -4.25
CA ASN A 275 -13.42 0.06 -4.59
C ASN A 275 -13.21 -0.33 -6.08
N PHE A 276 -12.28 0.33 -6.77
CA PHE A 276 -12.02 0.01 -8.17
C PHE A 276 -11.28 -1.33 -8.28
N ASN A 277 -11.70 -2.17 -9.23
CA ASN A 277 -11.06 -3.44 -9.59
C ASN A 277 -10.53 -4.26 -8.39
N PRO A 278 -11.36 -4.55 -7.37
CA PRO A 278 -10.90 -5.10 -6.09
C PRO A 278 -10.34 -6.52 -6.22
N GLU A 279 -10.74 -7.27 -7.25
CA GLU A 279 -10.23 -8.62 -7.54
C GLU A 279 -8.83 -8.62 -8.14
N HIS A 280 -8.34 -7.47 -8.64
CA HIS A 280 -7.03 -7.32 -9.26
C HIS A 280 -6.26 -6.14 -8.65
N ALA A 281 -6.29 -6.08 -7.32
CA ALA A 281 -5.54 -5.14 -6.49
C ALA A 281 -5.69 -3.67 -6.92
N SER A 282 -6.87 -3.27 -7.41
CA SER A 282 -7.21 -1.90 -7.77
C SER A 282 -6.34 -1.26 -8.85
N TRP A 283 -5.79 -2.07 -9.77
CA TRP A 283 -5.10 -1.56 -10.95
C TRP A 283 -6.07 -1.19 -12.06
N GLU A 284 -5.87 -0.02 -12.67
CA GLU A 284 -6.52 0.41 -13.90
C GLU A 284 -5.51 0.42 -15.06
N TRP A 285 -5.94 -0.08 -16.22
CA TRP A 285 -5.10 -0.18 -17.42
C TRP A 285 -5.49 0.87 -18.43
N PHE A 286 -4.52 1.36 -19.21
CA PHE A 286 -4.72 2.34 -20.26
C PHE A 286 -3.92 2.01 -21.52
N MET A 287 -4.50 2.34 -22.67
CA MET A 287 -3.80 2.53 -23.95
C MET A 287 -3.79 4.03 -24.26
N LEU A 288 -2.62 4.58 -24.55
CA LEU A 288 -2.50 5.96 -25.03
C LEU A 288 -2.16 5.99 -26.51
N GLU A 289 -2.67 6.99 -27.22
CA GLU A 289 -2.27 7.29 -28.60
C GLU A 289 -0.82 7.83 -28.60
N PRO A 290 0.17 7.14 -29.21
CA PRO A 290 1.58 7.52 -29.10
C PRO A 290 1.92 8.94 -29.51
N SER A 291 1.15 9.52 -30.45
CA SER A 291 1.39 10.87 -30.98
C SER A 291 0.81 12.00 -30.13
N THR A 292 -0.26 11.75 -29.38
CA THR A 292 -1.01 12.79 -28.65
C THR A 292 -1.10 12.56 -27.16
N LEU A 293 -0.78 11.35 -26.69
CA LEU A 293 -1.03 10.85 -25.34
C LEU A 293 -2.51 10.82 -24.93
N ALA A 294 -3.42 11.00 -25.88
CA ALA A 294 -4.86 10.88 -25.63
C ALA A 294 -5.19 9.45 -25.17
N ILE A 295 -6.13 9.32 -24.24
CA ILE A 295 -6.58 8.00 -23.77
C ILE A 295 -7.38 7.33 -24.89
N ALA A 296 -6.78 6.31 -25.51
CA ALA A 296 -7.42 5.50 -26.56
C ALA A 296 -8.33 4.41 -25.97
N GLY A 297 -8.06 3.98 -24.74
CA GLY A 297 -8.90 3.07 -23.97
C GLY A 297 -8.41 2.95 -22.53
N ARG A 298 -9.32 2.73 -21.59
CA ARG A 298 -8.98 2.49 -20.17
C ARG A 298 -10.01 1.61 -19.48
N GLY A 299 -9.65 1.05 -18.33
CA GLY A 299 -10.57 0.37 -17.41
C GLY A 299 -10.04 -0.95 -16.86
N ALA A 300 -10.79 -1.54 -15.92
CA ALA A 300 -10.48 -2.83 -15.31
C ALA A 300 -10.52 -3.97 -16.34
N ASP A 301 -11.53 -3.95 -17.22
CA ASP A 301 -11.75 -4.98 -18.25
C ASP A 301 -11.14 -4.63 -19.60
N LEU A 302 -10.14 -3.73 -19.63
CA LEU A 302 -9.48 -3.32 -20.88
C LEU A 302 -9.01 -4.56 -21.66
N MET A 303 -9.35 -4.61 -22.95
CA MET A 303 -9.09 -5.77 -23.82
C MET A 303 -9.73 -7.08 -23.30
N ASN A 304 -10.95 -7.00 -22.75
CA ASN A 304 -11.68 -8.12 -22.14
C ASN A 304 -10.92 -8.76 -20.96
N GLY A 305 -10.30 -7.93 -20.11
CA GLY A 305 -9.56 -8.37 -18.92
C GLY A 305 -8.19 -9.00 -19.21
N MET A 306 -7.71 -8.92 -20.45
CA MET A 306 -6.40 -9.49 -20.84
C MET A 306 -5.25 -8.92 -20.00
N CYS A 307 -5.29 -7.63 -19.65
CA CYS A 307 -4.26 -6.99 -18.85
C CYS A 307 -4.18 -7.60 -17.44
N ASN A 308 -5.31 -7.73 -16.75
CA ASN A 308 -5.38 -8.40 -15.43
C ASN A 308 -4.79 -9.81 -15.50
N SER A 309 -5.29 -10.64 -16.43
CA SER A 309 -4.90 -12.05 -16.51
C SER A 309 -3.41 -12.25 -16.80
N CYS A 310 -2.80 -11.42 -17.65
CA CYS A 310 -1.36 -11.54 -17.90
C CYS A 310 -0.51 -11.01 -16.72
N HIS A 311 -0.97 -9.96 -16.06
CA HIS A 311 -0.21 -9.33 -14.97
C HIS A 311 -0.39 -10.03 -13.62
N GLU A 312 -1.42 -10.86 -13.43
CA GLU A 312 -1.59 -11.74 -12.26
C GLU A 312 -0.35 -12.63 -12.03
N ALA A 313 0.37 -13.00 -13.10
CA ALA A 313 1.63 -13.74 -12.99
C ALA A 313 2.70 -13.00 -12.15
N ALA A 314 2.62 -11.67 -12.04
CA ALA A 314 3.52 -10.87 -11.21
C ALA A 314 3.13 -10.87 -9.72
N GLU A 315 2.07 -11.56 -9.31
CA GLU A 315 1.81 -11.82 -7.89
C GLU A 315 2.80 -12.82 -7.30
N GLU A 316 3.35 -13.70 -8.14
CA GLU A 316 4.40 -14.64 -7.72
C GLU A 316 5.71 -13.89 -7.45
N PRO A 317 6.32 -14.04 -6.25
CA PRO A 317 7.53 -13.29 -5.86
C PRO A 317 8.75 -13.51 -6.77
N GLU A 318 8.75 -14.58 -7.57
CA GLU A 318 9.76 -14.82 -8.60
C GLU A 318 9.69 -13.76 -9.72
N TYR A 319 8.49 -13.39 -10.15
CA TYR A 319 8.25 -12.57 -11.33
C TYR A 319 7.99 -11.09 -11.02
N GLY A 320 7.47 -10.77 -9.84
CA GLY A 320 7.04 -9.41 -9.52
C GLY A 320 6.45 -9.25 -8.13
N ARG A 321 5.67 -8.18 -7.99
CA ARG A 321 4.76 -7.95 -6.87
C ARG A 321 3.58 -7.11 -7.34
N ASP A 322 2.38 -7.42 -6.84
CA ASP A 322 1.18 -6.59 -7.00
C ASP A 322 0.95 -6.19 -8.48
N TYR A 323 0.81 -7.18 -9.36
CA TYR A 323 0.62 -7.02 -10.81
C TYR A 323 1.77 -6.31 -11.56
N VAL A 324 2.85 -5.93 -10.90
CA VAL A 324 4.02 -5.28 -11.53
C VAL A 324 5.17 -6.27 -11.62
N PHE A 325 5.59 -6.59 -12.84
CA PHE A 325 6.78 -7.40 -13.08
C PHE A 325 8.06 -6.70 -12.58
N LYS A 326 9.06 -7.49 -12.20
CA LYS A 326 10.37 -6.97 -11.81
C LYS A 326 11.02 -6.15 -12.91
N HIS A 327 11.64 -5.06 -12.50
CA HIS A 327 12.35 -4.13 -13.36
C HIS A 327 13.71 -3.78 -12.74
N PRO A 328 14.83 -3.93 -13.47
CA PRO A 328 16.17 -3.93 -12.89
C PRO A 328 16.57 -2.62 -12.19
N ASN A 329 15.95 -1.50 -12.56
CA ASN A 329 16.20 -0.20 -11.95
C ASN A 329 15.07 0.27 -11.02
N ASP A 330 14.07 -0.57 -10.72
CA ASP A 330 13.08 -0.27 -9.68
C ASP A 330 13.74 -0.49 -8.30
N PRO A 331 13.73 0.49 -7.38
CA PRO A 331 14.36 0.34 -6.06
C PRO A 331 13.73 -0.74 -5.18
N PHE A 332 12.48 -1.15 -5.45
CA PHE A 332 11.72 -2.04 -4.57
C PHE A 332 11.21 -3.31 -5.25
N ASN A 333 11.22 -3.37 -6.59
CA ASN A 333 10.74 -4.50 -7.37
C ASN A 333 11.70 -4.81 -8.54
N ASN A 334 12.91 -5.25 -8.21
CA ASN A 334 13.96 -5.63 -9.17
C ASN A 334 14.31 -7.12 -9.14
#